data_AF-A0A850C3H8-F1
#
_entry.id   AF-A0A850C3H8-F1
#
_cell.length_a   1.000
_cell.length_b   1.000
_cell.length_c   1.000
_cell.angle_alpha   90.00
_cell.angle_beta   90.00
_cell.angle_gamma   90.00
#
_symmetry.space_group_name_H-M   'P 1'
#
loop_
_entity.id
_entity.type
_entity.pdbx_description
1 polymer ?
#
loop_
_entity_poly.entity_id
_entity_poly.type
_entity_poly.pdbx_seq_one_letter_code
_entity_poly.pdbx_strand_id
1 'polypeptide(L)'
;MVGSIIVFIVPVVFIGLSSWIPIHLRWIITIALYTWFMGVVGQHVTGSEIEGNNGRKRFVPGRFAGVLIDSSNKMSLSRLQITLWTILIFSVTTVIGLDRSIPVLEGRVSQSAGETSSAESAGEQHGALNIVFPGELLAALGISTTSLAAASLIKSGKTETKSNKVTMLLDDQIRLTQKEIEDIEGLIQERTKITEEIEKWSLVDTEEARAKLNLLRPKLLTIESELKKRPLDKAQENLKQLQTLQDESRADIRVNKNISEAKWSDLFNGDLISNFGKVDVAKVQMFYFTVLLIFTYGTLLWGLLSQEPAWQLSAAVELPPFSDSLVGLLGISHAGYLAVKQTGG
;
A
#
# COMPACT_ATOMS: atom_id res chain seq x y z
N MET A 1 2.61 -6.49 -28.49
CA MET A 1 1.55 -5.96 -27.60
C MET A 1 0.18 -5.87 -28.28
N VAL A 2 -0.02 -5.09 -29.35
CA VAL A 2 -1.35 -4.91 -29.99
C VAL A 2 -2.00 -6.24 -30.41
N GLY A 3 -1.26 -7.16 -31.03
CA GLY A 3 -1.77 -8.48 -31.40
C GLY A 3 -2.26 -9.30 -30.19
N SER A 4 -1.55 -9.25 -29.07
CA SER A 4 -1.94 -9.95 -27.83
C SER A 4 -3.21 -9.36 -27.20
N ILE A 5 -3.41 -8.05 -27.31
CA ILE A 5 -4.64 -7.38 -26.84
C ILE A 5 -5.83 -7.86 -27.65
N ILE A 6 -5.72 -7.96 -28.98
CA ILE A 6 -6.81 -8.43 -29.84
C ILE A 6 -7.14 -9.90 -29.52
N VAL A 7 -6.12 -10.76 -29.37
CA VAL A 7 -6.28 -12.17 -28.99
C VAL A 7 -6.91 -12.34 -27.60
N PHE A 8 -6.83 -11.33 -26.74
CA PHE A 8 -7.49 -11.33 -25.44
C PHE A 8 -8.94 -10.82 -25.51
N ILE A 9 -9.17 -9.65 -26.14
CA ILE A 9 -10.49 -9.00 -26.15
C ILE A 9 -11.51 -9.84 -26.92
N VAL A 10 -11.13 -10.38 -28.08
CA VAL A 10 -12.07 -11.10 -28.95
C VAL A 10 -12.68 -12.32 -28.24
N PRO A 11 -11.90 -13.22 -27.61
CA PRO A 11 -12.44 -14.32 -26.83
C PRO A 11 -13.26 -13.85 -25.62
N VAL A 12 -12.81 -12.83 -24.87
CA VAL A 12 -13.56 -12.33 -23.69
C VAL A 12 -14.96 -11.85 -24.09
N VAL A 13 -15.06 -11.08 -25.17
CA VAL A 13 -16.36 -10.60 -25.68
C VAL A 13 -17.20 -11.75 -26.21
N PHE A 14 -16.61 -12.63 -27.02
CA PHE A 14 -17.32 -13.78 -27.59
C PHE A 14 -17.88 -14.73 -26.51
N ILE A 15 -17.08 -15.03 -25.49
CA ILE A 15 -17.49 -15.90 -24.37
C ILE A 15 -18.51 -15.19 -23.48
N GLY A 16 -18.32 -13.89 -23.19
CA GLY A 16 -19.24 -13.13 -22.34
C GLY A 16 -20.63 -12.99 -22.95
N LEU A 17 -20.72 -12.79 -24.27
CA LEU A 17 -21.99 -12.71 -25.01
C LEU A 17 -22.61 -14.08 -25.35
N SER A 18 -21.93 -15.18 -25.02
CA SER A 18 -22.41 -16.52 -25.34
C SER A 18 -23.48 -16.97 -24.33
N SER A 19 -24.74 -16.99 -24.77
CA SER A 19 -25.86 -17.44 -23.94
C SER A 19 -25.94 -18.96 -23.74
N TRP A 20 -25.24 -19.76 -24.57
CA TRP A 20 -25.23 -21.22 -24.45
C TRP A 20 -24.34 -21.72 -23.30
N ILE A 21 -23.42 -20.89 -22.80
CA ILE A 21 -22.52 -21.25 -21.70
C ILE A 21 -23.13 -20.75 -20.39
N PRO A 22 -23.25 -21.60 -19.35
CA PRO A 22 -23.63 -21.13 -18.03
C PRO A 22 -22.70 -20.01 -17.53
N ILE A 23 -23.24 -18.99 -16.88
CA ILE A 23 -22.47 -17.79 -16.54
C ILE A 23 -21.26 -18.06 -15.62
N HIS A 24 -21.39 -19.01 -14.68
CA HIS A 24 -20.29 -19.42 -13.82
C HIS A 24 -19.12 -20.05 -14.62
N LEU A 25 -19.41 -20.79 -15.70
CA LEU A 25 -18.41 -21.33 -16.63
C LEU A 25 -17.79 -20.21 -17.48
N ARG A 26 -18.59 -19.25 -17.97
CA ARG A 26 -18.08 -18.05 -18.66
C ARG A 26 -17.10 -17.29 -17.77
N TRP A 27 -17.41 -17.19 -16.48
CA TRP A 27 -16.53 -16.54 -15.51
C TRP A 27 -15.20 -17.26 -15.30
N ILE A 28 -15.19 -18.59 -15.13
CA ILE A 28 -13.92 -19.35 -15.04
C ILE A 28 -13.08 -19.17 -16.31
N ILE A 29 -13.68 -19.24 -17.49
CA ILE A 29 -12.96 -19.05 -18.75
C ILE A 29 -12.39 -17.63 -18.82
N THR A 30 -13.16 -16.63 -18.37
CA THR A 30 -12.70 -15.24 -18.30
C THR A 30 -11.52 -15.09 -17.33
N ILE A 31 -11.55 -15.69 -16.14
CA ILE A 31 -10.39 -15.73 -15.21
C ILE A 31 -9.16 -16.30 -15.90
N ALA A 32 -9.31 -17.41 -16.62
CA ALA A 32 -8.20 -18.06 -17.34
C ALA A 32 -7.61 -17.12 -18.42
N LEU A 33 -8.45 -16.41 -19.16
CA LEU A 33 -8.03 -15.43 -20.17
C LEU A 33 -7.31 -14.23 -19.54
N TYR A 34 -7.81 -13.68 -18.44
CA TYR A 34 -7.16 -12.58 -17.72
C TYR A 34 -5.81 -13.01 -17.13
N THR A 35 -5.72 -14.23 -16.61
CA THR A 35 -4.46 -14.81 -16.09
C THR A 35 -3.44 -14.97 -17.22
N TRP A 36 -3.88 -15.49 -18.37
CA TRP A 36 -3.03 -15.59 -19.56
C TRP A 36 -2.55 -14.22 -20.03
N PHE A 37 -3.46 -13.25 -20.14
CA PHE A 37 -3.14 -11.89 -20.57
C PHE A 37 -2.14 -11.22 -19.63
N MET A 38 -2.32 -11.34 -18.31
CA MET A 38 -1.36 -10.81 -17.32
C MET A 38 0.03 -11.42 -17.49
N GLY A 39 0.12 -12.71 -17.79
CA GLY A 39 1.41 -13.34 -18.05
C GLY A 39 2.06 -12.87 -19.35
N VAL A 40 1.28 -12.64 -20.41
CA VAL A 40 1.78 -12.03 -21.66
C VAL A 40 2.26 -10.60 -21.44
N VAL A 41 1.55 -9.80 -20.64
CA VAL A 41 1.99 -8.47 -20.20
C VAL A 41 3.30 -8.59 -19.42
N GLY A 42 3.42 -9.57 -18.53
CA GLY A 42 4.64 -9.86 -17.79
C GLY A 42 5.85 -10.13 -18.69
N GLN A 43 5.67 -10.92 -19.75
CA GLN A 43 6.71 -11.18 -20.74
C GLN A 43 7.12 -9.93 -21.51
N HIS A 44 6.19 -9.00 -21.77
CA HIS A 44 6.48 -7.74 -22.45
C HIS A 44 7.23 -6.76 -21.54
N VAL A 45 6.81 -6.63 -20.28
CA VAL A 45 7.42 -5.72 -19.30
C VAL A 45 8.84 -6.15 -18.93
N THR A 46 9.09 -7.46 -18.88
CA THR A 46 10.41 -8.01 -18.53
C THR A 46 11.26 -8.41 -19.74
N GLY A 47 10.71 -8.28 -20.95
CA GLY A 47 11.45 -8.55 -22.17
C GLY A 47 12.39 -7.41 -22.50
N SER A 48 13.51 -7.74 -23.15
CA SER A 48 14.47 -6.76 -23.62
C SER A 48 14.57 -6.79 -25.15
N GLU A 49 14.76 -5.62 -25.73
CA GLU A 49 15.19 -5.53 -27.13
C GLU A 49 16.70 -5.72 -27.17
N ILE A 50 17.13 -6.80 -27.82
CA ILE A 50 18.54 -7.05 -28.07
C ILE A 50 18.83 -6.59 -29.49
N GLU A 51 19.79 -5.68 -29.63
CA GLU A 51 20.30 -5.26 -30.94
C GLU A 51 21.24 -6.34 -31.47
N GLY A 52 20.83 -7.00 -32.56
CA GLY A 52 21.67 -7.98 -33.22
C GLY A 52 22.82 -7.30 -33.97
N ASN A 53 23.90 -8.07 -34.24
CA ASN A 53 25.09 -7.61 -34.97
C ASN A 53 24.79 -7.03 -36.38
N ASN A 54 23.56 -7.25 -36.87
CA ASN A 54 23.08 -6.84 -38.18
C ASN A 54 22.24 -5.54 -38.11
N GLY A 55 22.24 -4.84 -36.96
CA GLY A 55 21.42 -3.64 -36.70
C GLY A 55 19.91 -3.92 -36.56
N ARG A 56 19.50 -5.20 -36.58
CA ARG A 56 18.10 -5.60 -36.41
C ARG A 56 17.83 -5.80 -34.91
N LYS A 57 16.86 -5.05 -34.39
CA LYS A 57 16.35 -5.23 -33.03
C LYS A 57 15.48 -6.48 -32.98
N ARG A 58 15.82 -7.43 -32.10
CA ARG A 58 15.02 -8.62 -31.83
C ARG A 58 14.50 -8.54 -30.40
N PHE A 59 13.18 -8.61 -30.26
CA PHE A 59 12.56 -8.71 -28.95
C PHE A 59 12.75 -10.13 -28.38
N VAL A 60 13.34 -10.23 -27.19
CA VAL A 60 13.42 -11.48 -26.45
C VAL A 60 12.36 -11.44 -25.35
N PRO A 61 11.35 -12.33 -25.40
CA PRO A 61 10.29 -12.33 -24.40
C PRO A 61 10.87 -12.62 -23.01
N GLY A 62 10.44 -11.84 -22.03
CA GLY A 62 10.84 -12.01 -20.63
C GLY A 62 10.10 -13.17 -19.96
N ARG A 63 10.05 -13.13 -18.62
CA ARG A 63 9.37 -14.17 -17.84
C ARG A 63 7.87 -13.95 -17.81
N PHE A 64 7.11 -15.04 -17.88
CA PHE A 64 5.64 -15.02 -17.75
C PHE A 64 5.19 -14.46 -16.39
N ALA A 65 5.91 -14.76 -15.32
CA ALA A 65 5.71 -14.16 -14.00
C ALA A 65 6.25 -12.73 -13.88
N GLY A 66 6.61 -12.07 -14.99
CA GLY A 66 7.25 -10.76 -15.00
C GLY A 66 6.41 -9.64 -14.37
N VAL A 67 5.08 -9.77 -14.39
CA VAL A 67 4.16 -8.85 -13.68
C VAL A 67 4.40 -8.83 -12.16
N LEU A 68 4.89 -9.94 -11.61
CA LEU A 68 5.16 -10.08 -10.18
C LEU A 68 6.53 -9.52 -9.77
N ILE A 69 7.37 -9.16 -10.74
CA ILE A 69 8.73 -8.69 -10.50
C ILE A 69 8.70 -7.19 -10.22
N ASP A 70 9.37 -6.80 -9.14
CA ASP A 70 9.51 -5.41 -8.71
C ASP A 70 10.79 -4.76 -9.23
N SER A 71 10.96 -3.44 -8.99
CA SER A 71 12.16 -2.69 -9.37
C SER A 71 13.45 -3.24 -8.76
N SER A 72 13.34 -4.02 -7.68
CA SER A 72 14.44 -4.75 -7.04
C SER A 72 14.79 -6.09 -7.73
N ASN A 73 14.19 -6.40 -8.89
CA ASN A 73 14.35 -7.66 -9.62
C ASN A 73 14.00 -8.90 -8.76
N LYS A 74 13.10 -8.74 -7.79
CA LYS A 74 12.56 -9.79 -6.92
C LYS A 74 11.07 -9.94 -7.15
N MET A 75 10.52 -11.11 -6.84
CA MET A 75 9.07 -11.30 -6.81
C MET A 75 8.49 -10.62 -5.57
N SER A 76 7.47 -9.78 -5.76
CA SER A 76 6.83 -9.04 -4.67
C SER A 76 5.48 -9.63 -4.32
N LEU A 77 5.24 -9.80 -3.02
CA LEU A 77 3.96 -10.29 -2.49
C LEU A 77 2.83 -9.29 -2.76
N SER A 78 3.11 -7.99 -2.64
CA SER A 78 2.14 -6.94 -2.95
C SER A 78 1.72 -6.97 -4.43
N ARG A 79 2.66 -7.21 -5.34
CA ARG A 79 2.36 -7.37 -6.77
C ARG A 79 1.51 -8.61 -7.05
N LEU A 80 1.74 -9.69 -6.32
CA LEU A 80 0.91 -10.89 -6.41
C LEU A 80 -0.51 -10.62 -5.89
N GLN A 81 -0.65 -9.95 -4.74
CA GLN A 81 -1.94 -9.59 -4.17
C GLN A 81 -2.76 -8.73 -5.12
N ILE A 82 -2.21 -7.62 -5.60
CA ILE A 82 -2.93 -6.72 -6.51
C ILE A 82 -3.28 -7.41 -7.83
N THR A 83 -2.41 -8.29 -8.35
CA THR A 83 -2.66 -9.04 -9.59
C THR A 83 -3.83 -10.01 -9.40
N LEU A 84 -3.85 -10.78 -8.31
CA LEU A 84 -4.94 -11.73 -8.02
C LEU A 84 -6.28 -11.00 -7.86
N TRP A 85 -6.30 -9.91 -7.08
CA TRP A 85 -7.50 -9.10 -6.90
C TRP A 85 -7.98 -8.46 -8.20
N THR A 86 -7.06 -7.95 -9.01
CA THR A 86 -7.39 -7.37 -10.32
C THR A 86 -8.04 -8.41 -11.23
N ILE A 87 -7.45 -9.62 -11.32
CA ILE A 87 -8.02 -10.71 -12.12
C ILE A 87 -9.43 -11.07 -11.61
N LEU A 88 -9.58 -11.23 -10.29
CA LEU A 88 -10.85 -11.65 -9.69
C LEU A 88 -11.97 -10.64 -9.94
N ILE A 89 -11.71 -9.35 -9.71
CA ILE A 89 -12.74 -8.31 -9.80
C ILE A 89 -13.05 -7.95 -11.25
N PHE A 90 -12.03 -7.74 -12.08
CA PHE A 90 -12.29 -7.41 -13.48
C PHE A 90 -12.99 -8.56 -14.19
N SER A 91 -12.64 -9.83 -13.91
CA SER A 91 -13.31 -10.97 -14.53
C SER A 91 -14.81 -11.02 -14.20
N VAL A 92 -15.20 -10.82 -12.93
CA VAL A 92 -16.62 -10.87 -12.55
C VAL A 92 -17.40 -9.68 -13.09
N THR A 93 -16.85 -8.47 -13.01
CA THR A 93 -17.49 -7.26 -13.54
C THR A 93 -17.70 -7.35 -15.05
N THR A 94 -16.71 -7.85 -15.80
CA THR A 94 -16.83 -8.02 -17.25
C THR A 94 -17.90 -9.05 -17.61
N VAL A 95 -17.97 -10.18 -16.89
CA VAL A 95 -18.96 -11.23 -17.18
C VAL A 95 -20.38 -10.76 -16.87
N ILE A 96 -20.60 -10.14 -15.72
CA ILE A 96 -21.91 -9.58 -15.34
C ILE A 96 -22.33 -8.47 -16.32
N GLY A 97 -21.40 -7.56 -16.65
CA GLY A 97 -21.69 -6.47 -17.58
C GLY A 97 -22.02 -6.94 -18.99
N LEU A 98 -21.34 -7.97 -19.49
CA LEU A 98 -21.63 -8.57 -20.80
C LEU A 98 -22.95 -9.33 -20.79
N ASP A 99 -23.23 -10.12 -19.74
CA ASP A 99 -24.49 -10.87 -19.63
C ASP A 99 -25.71 -9.93 -19.61
N ARG A 100 -25.63 -8.83 -18.84
CA ARG A 100 -26.69 -7.81 -18.79
C ARG A 100 -26.86 -7.04 -20.12
N SER A 101 -25.86 -7.04 -21.00
CA SER A 101 -25.95 -6.41 -22.31
C SER A 101 -26.70 -7.24 -23.35
N ILE A 102 -26.79 -8.57 -23.16
CA ILE A 102 -27.47 -9.50 -24.08
C ILE A 102 -28.93 -9.09 -24.35
N PRO A 103 -29.80 -8.88 -23.33
CA PRO A 103 -31.20 -8.50 -23.58
C PRO A 103 -31.36 -7.12 -24.25
N VAL A 104 -30.39 -6.21 -24.07
CA VAL A 104 -30.35 -4.91 -24.75
C VAL A 104 -29.98 -5.08 -26.22
N LEU A 105 -29.02 -5.95 -26.55
CA LEU A 105 -28.58 -6.25 -27.92
C LEU A 105 -29.63 -7.05 -28.72
N GLU A 106 -30.41 -7.90 -28.06
CA GLU A 106 -31.51 -8.65 -28.67
C GLU A 106 -32.78 -7.79 -28.91
N GLY A 107 -32.75 -6.50 -28.55
CA GLY A 107 -33.89 -5.60 -28.72
C GLY A 107 -35.08 -5.91 -27.79
N ARG A 108 -34.85 -6.71 -26.74
CA ARG A 108 -35.89 -7.09 -25.75
C ARG A 108 -36.11 -6.02 -24.69
N VAL A 109 -35.21 -5.05 -24.60
CA VAL A 109 -35.31 -3.87 -23.72
C VAL A 109 -35.31 -2.62 -24.59
N SER A 110 -36.48 -2.05 -24.85
CA SER A 110 -36.60 -0.73 -25.48
C SER A 110 -35.95 0.31 -24.57
N GLN A 111 -34.86 0.93 -25.03
CA GLN A 111 -34.37 2.18 -24.46
C GLN A 111 -35.52 3.20 -24.47
N SER A 112 -36.07 3.52 -23.30
CA SER A 112 -36.78 4.78 -23.10
C SER A 112 -35.74 5.90 -23.12
N ALA A 113 -35.27 6.23 -24.32
CA ALA A 113 -34.61 7.50 -24.59
C ALA A 113 -35.72 8.54 -24.80
N GLY A 114 -36.03 9.28 -23.73
CA GLY A 114 -36.97 10.40 -23.74
C GLY A 114 -36.43 11.52 -22.87
N GLU A 115 -36.40 12.72 -23.43
CA GLU A 115 -35.61 13.88 -23.03
C GLU A 115 -36.08 14.63 -21.77
N THR A 116 -35.11 15.27 -21.10
CA THR A 116 -35.15 16.53 -20.34
C THR A 116 -36.07 16.74 -19.12
N SER A 117 -35.38 16.98 -17.99
CA SER A 117 -35.64 17.94 -16.89
C SER A 117 -36.94 17.87 -16.10
N SER A 118 -36.85 17.41 -14.85
CA SER A 118 -37.26 18.10 -13.61
C SER A 118 -36.96 17.20 -12.41
N ALA A 119 -36.53 17.79 -11.29
CA ALA A 119 -36.17 17.10 -10.06
C ALA A 119 -37.33 16.30 -9.44
N GLU A 120 -36.96 15.30 -8.64
CA GLU A 120 -37.79 14.47 -7.74
C GLU A 120 -38.60 13.33 -8.39
N SER A 121 -37.90 12.22 -8.65
CA SER A 121 -38.29 10.89 -8.14
C SER A 121 -37.12 9.93 -8.34
N ALA A 122 -36.92 9.04 -7.35
CA ALA A 122 -35.86 8.04 -7.32
C ALA A 122 -36.00 7.09 -8.53
N GLY A 123 -35.27 7.41 -9.60
CA GLY A 123 -35.25 6.63 -10.82
C GLY A 123 -34.41 5.37 -10.64
N GLU A 124 -35.08 4.23 -10.64
CA GLU A 124 -34.48 2.93 -10.95
C GLU A 124 -33.98 2.96 -12.41
N GLN A 125 -32.78 3.48 -12.62
CA GLN A 125 -32.10 3.35 -13.90
C GLN A 125 -31.54 1.93 -14.02
N HIS A 126 -32.18 1.11 -14.87
CA HIS A 126 -31.66 -0.19 -15.30
C HIS A 126 -30.43 0.02 -16.22
N GLY A 127 -29.28 0.33 -15.61
CA GLY A 127 -28.00 0.42 -16.28
C GLY A 127 -27.29 -0.93 -16.32
N ALA A 128 -26.85 -1.39 -17.49
CA ALA A 128 -26.06 -2.61 -17.65
C ALA A 128 -24.74 -2.61 -16.83
N LEU A 129 -24.28 -1.43 -16.41
CA LEU A 129 -23.08 -1.21 -15.59
C LEU A 129 -23.36 -0.86 -14.11
N ASN A 130 -24.62 -0.94 -13.64
CA ASN A 130 -24.94 -0.62 -12.25
C ASN A 130 -24.55 -1.81 -11.33
N ILE A 131 -23.27 -1.84 -10.93
CA ILE A 131 -22.67 -2.82 -10.03
C ILE A 131 -22.18 -2.08 -8.78
N VAL A 132 -22.70 -2.48 -7.61
CA VAL A 132 -22.36 -1.87 -6.32
C VAL A 132 -21.29 -2.71 -5.63
N PHE A 133 -20.17 -2.08 -5.29
CA PHE A 133 -19.06 -2.71 -4.59
C PHE A 133 -19.16 -2.47 -3.07
N PRO A 134 -19.10 -3.52 -2.23
CA PRO A 134 -19.07 -3.35 -0.78
C PRO A 134 -17.83 -2.58 -0.32
N GLY A 135 -17.98 -1.74 0.71
CA GLY A 135 -16.89 -0.91 1.25
C GLY A 135 -15.73 -1.76 1.79
N GLU A 136 -16.03 -2.97 2.25
CA GLU A 136 -15.10 -3.96 2.76
C GLU A 136 -14.24 -4.56 1.64
N LEU A 137 -14.81 -4.70 0.43
CA LEU A 137 -14.07 -5.14 -0.76
C LEU A 137 -13.12 -4.06 -1.25
N LEU A 138 -13.51 -2.79 -1.16
CA LEU A 138 -12.64 -1.65 -1.46
C LEU A 138 -11.48 -1.56 -0.44
N ALA A 139 -11.76 -1.81 0.83
CA ALA A 139 -10.74 -1.90 1.88
C ALA A 139 -9.78 -3.08 1.66
N ALA A 140 -10.31 -4.27 1.33
CA ALA A 140 -9.52 -5.47 1.04
C ALA A 140 -8.66 -5.34 -0.23
N LEU A 141 -9.11 -4.56 -1.21
CA LEU A 141 -8.35 -4.16 -2.40
C LEU A 141 -7.16 -3.24 -2.10
N GLY A 142 -6.99 -2.78 -0.86
CA GLY A 142 -5.97 -1.79 -0.51
C GLY A 142 -6.29 -0.37 -0.98
N ILE A 143 -7.50 -0.15 -1.54
CA ILE A 143 -8.06 1.18 -1.74
C ILE A 143 -8.65 1.61 -0.40
N SER A 144 -7.77 1.85 0.57
CA SER A 144 -8.17 2.63 1.74
C SER A 144 -8.78 3.93 1.21
N THR A 145 -9.87 4.38 1.80
CA THR A 145 -10.49 5.69 1.49
C THR A 145 -9.49 6.86 1.58
N THR A 146 -8.32 6.64 2.21
CA THR A 146 -7.15 7.55 2.16
C THR A 146 -6.38 7.55 0.83
N SER A 147 -6.31 6.45 0.07
CA SER A 147 -5.62 6.40 -1.24
C SER A 147 -6.31 7.24 -2.32
N LEU A 148 -7.63 7.46 -2.21
CA LEU A 148 -8.37 8.37 -3.10
C LEU A 148 -8.05 9.85 -2.79
N ALA A 149 -7.75 10.17 -1.53
CA ALA A 149 -7.20 11.47 -1.11
C ALA A 149 -5.68 11.60 -1.35
N ALA A 150 -4.94 10.49 -1.35
CA ALA A 150 -3.50 10.46 -1.64
C ALA A 150 -3.22 10.50 -3.15
N ALA A 151 -4.10 9.96 -4.00
CA ALA A 151 -3.95 10.01 -5.46
C ALA A 151 -4.04 11.44 -6.03
N SER A 152 -4.85 12.31 -5.42
CA SER A 152 -4.89 13.74 -5.75
C SER A 152 -3.65 14.50 -5.26
N LEU A 153 -3.03 14.07 -4.15
CA LEU A 153 -1.77 14.64 -3.64
C LEU A 153 -0.54 14.13 -4.41
N ILE A 154 -0.50 12.86 -4.81
CA ILE A 154 0.63 12.23 -5.52
C ILE A 154 0.74 12.71 -6.98
N LYS A 155 -0.37 13.13 -7.61
CA LYS A 155 -0.34 13.78 -8.93
C LYS A 155 0.29 15.20 -8.93
N SER A 156 0.75 15.69 -7.77
CA SER A 156 1.52 16.95 -7.65
C SER A 156 3.01 16.77 -7.35
N GLY A 157 3.49 15.54 -7.14
CA GLY A 157 4.83 15.29 -6.59
C GLY A 157 5.72 14.43 -7.48
N LYS A 158 6.23 15.06 -8.55
CA LYS A 158 7.20 14.59 -9.56
C LYS A 158 8.24 13.58 -9.05
N THR A 159 8.54 12.63 -9.92
CA THR A 159 9.28 11.37 -9.81
C THR A 159 10.82 11.53 -9.66
N GLU A 160 11.43 10.54 -8.99
CA GLU A 160 12.85 10.13 -9.06
C GLU A 160 13.97 10.93 -8.35
N THR A 161 13.66 11.71 -7.30
CA THR A 161 14.71 12.27 -6.41
C THR A 161 14.33 12.17 -4.93
N LYS A 162 13.57 11.13 -4.54
CA LYS A 162 12.98 11.03 -3.19
C LYS A 162 13.83 10.25 -2.19
N SER A 163 14.52 9.18 -2.58
CA SER A 163 15.31 8.37 -1.64
C SER A 163 16.49 9.16 -1.05
N ASN A 164 17.30 9.80 -1.90
CA ASN A 164 18.42 10.64 -1.45
C ASN A 164 17.98 11.91 -0.69
N LYS A 165 16.79 12.45 -0.99
CA LYS A 165 16.26 13.65 -0.32
C LYS A 165 15.71 13.31 1.07
N VAL A 166 15.07 12.16 1.23
CA VAL A 166 14.56 11.70 2.54
C VAL A 166 15.72 11.36 3.47
N THR A 167 16.76 10.68 3.00
CA THR A 167 17.97 10.44 3.81
C THR A 167 18.69 11.74 4.17
N MET A 168 18.75 12.71 3.26
CA MET A 168 19.33 14.03 3.55
C MET A 168 18.53 14.83 4.59
N LEU A 169 17.19 14.79 4.51
CA LEU A 169 16.33 15.45 5.50
C LEU A 169 16.40 14.76 6.88
N LEU A 170 16.52 13.44 6.89
CA LEU A 170 16.67 12.66 8.11
C LEU A 170 18.03 12.94 8.78
N ASP A 171 19.11 12.99 8.00
CA ASP A 171 20.45 13.37 8.47
C ASP A 171 20.44 14.80 9.06
N ASP A 172 19.77 15.76 8.41
CA ASP A 172 19.68 17.14 8.93
C ASP A 172 18.83 17.22 10.21
N GLN A 173 17.73 16.46 10.30
CA GLN A 173 16.91 16.38 11.50
C GLN A 173 17.68 15.78 12.69
N ILE A 174 18.45 14.72 12.46
CA ILE A 174 19.33 14.11 13.47
C ILE A 174 20.35 15.13 13.96
N ARG A 175 20.97 15.88 13.05
CA ARG A 175 21.94 16.93 13.40
C ARG A 175 21.30 18.03 14.26
N LEU A 176 20.08 18.46 13.92
CA LEU A 176 19.34 19.47 14.68
C LEU A 176 18.99 18.97 16.08
N THR A 177 18.51 17.73 16.21
CA THR A 177 18.19 17.13 17.51
C THR A 177 19.45 16.88 18.36
N GLN A 178 20.57 16.49 17.76
CA GLN A 178 21.86 16.38 18.48
C GLN A 178 22.31 17.73 19.02
N LYS A 179 22.18 18.80 18.22
CA LYS A 179 22.50 20.16 18.65
C LYS A 179 21.59 20.62 19.79
N GLU A 180 20.30 20.29 19.73
CA GLU A 180 19.37 20.60 20.82
C GLU A 180 19.75 19.89 22.13
N ILE A 181 20.21 18.64 22.05
CA ILE A 181 20.71 17.89 23.21
C ILE A 181 21.97 18.56 23.78
N GLU A 182 22.93 18.93 22.93
CA GLU A 182 24.15 19.63 23.34
C GLU A 182 23.85 20.96 24.04
N ASP A 183 22.90 21.74 23.51
CA ASP A 183 22.43 22.99 24.12
C ASP A 183 21.80 22.74 25.51
N ILE A 184 20.96 21.70 25.65
CA ILE A 184 20.33 21.32 26.92
C ILE A 184 21.38 20.85 27.93
N GLU A 185 22.36 20.04 27.52
CA GLU A 185 23.46 19.60 28.37
C GLU A 185 24.31 20.79 28.85
N GLY A 186 24.55 21.77 27.98
CA GLY A 186 25.18 23.04 28.34
C GLY A 186 24.42 23.80 29.43
N LEU A 187 23.09 23.90 29.31
CA LEU A 187 22.25 24.53 30.33
C LEU A 187 22.25 23.75 31.66
N ILE A 188 22.31 22.42 31.62
CA ILE A 188 22.43 21.59 32.83
C ILE A 188 23.78 21.85 33.52
N GLN A 189 24.88 21.95 32.77
CA GLN A 189 26.19 22.28 33.33
C GLN A 189 26.24 23.71 33.91
N GLU A 190 25.56 24.67 33.28
CA GLU A 190 25.45 26.02 33.82
C GLU A 190 24.63 26.02 35.12
N ARG A 191 23.52 25.27 35.16
CA ARG A 191 22.72 25.07 36.37
C ARG A 191 23.56 24.51 37.51
N THR A 192 24.36 23.47 37.28
CA THR A 192 25.18 22.85 38.34
C THR A 192 26.21 23.83 38.88
N LYS A 193 26.92 24.56 38.00
CA LYS A 193 27.89 25.60 38.42
C LYS A 193 27.24 26.70 39.26
N ILE A 194 26.08 27.21 38.82
CA ILE A 194 25.35 28.26 39.56
C ILE A 194 24.85 27.72 40.91
N THR A 195 24.42 26.46 40.96
CA THR A 195 23.95 25.83 42.21
C THR A 195 25.11 25.68 43.21
N GLU A 196 26.27 25.20 42.77
CA GLU A 196 27.49 25.13 43.58
C GLU A 196 27.94 26.52 44.06
N GLU A 197 27.84 27.54 43.19
CA GLU A 197 28.21 28.89 43.54
C GLU A 197 27.25 29.49 44.57
N ILE A 198 25.94 29.26 44.42
CA ILE A 198 24.92 29.64 45.41
C ILE A 198 25.18 28.95 46.75
N GLU A 199 25.48 27.64 46.76
CA GLU A 199 25.78 26.88 47.97
C GLU A 199 27.01 27.47 48.69
N LYS A 200 28.09 27.72 47.95
CA LYS A 200 29.32 28.31 48.46
C LYS A 200 29.10 29.69 49.10
N TRP A 201 28.38 30.59 48.42
CA TRP A 201 28.10 31.93 48.95
C TRP A 201 27.03 31.93 50.04
N SER A 202 26.16 30.92 50.10
CA SER A 202 25.15 30.80 51.18
C SER A 202 25.76 30.50 52.55
N LEU A 203 26.94 29.90 52.60
CA LEU A 203 27.68 29.58 53.83
C LEU A 203 28.41 30.79 54.42
N VAL A 204 28.44 31.92 53.72
CA VAL A 204 29.20 33.12 54.09
C VAL A 204 28.24 34.27 54.42
N ASP A 205 28.17 34.68 55.68
CA ASP A 205 27.26 35.76 56.13
C ASP A 205 27.91 37.15 55.96
N THR A 206 28.13 37.54 54.70
CA THR A 206 28.69 38.86 54.33
C THR A 206 27.75 39.61 53.37
N GLU A 207 27.80 40.95 53.39
CA GLU A 207 27.06 41.83 52.45
C GLU A 207 27.36 41.47 50.98
N GLU A 208 28.63 41.16 50.66
CA GLU A 208 29.05 40.75 49.32
C GLU A 208 28.43 39.42 48.88
N ALA A 209 28.33 38.46 49.80
CA ALA A 209 27.68 37.19 49.54
C ALA A 209 26.19 37.39 49.22
N ARG A 210 25.49 38.26 49.96
CA ARG A 210 24.08 38.59 49.73
C ARG A 210 23.86 39.25 48.36
N ALA A 211 24.75 40.15 47.95
CA ALA A 211 24.69 40.79 46.63
C ALA A 211 24.86 39.77 45.49
N LYS A 212 25.80 38.84 45.60
CA LYS A 212 26.00 37.76 44.60
C LYS A 212 24.82 36.79 44.54
N LEU A 213 24.26 36.45 45.70
CA LEU A 213 23.13 35.52 45.79
C LEU A 213 21.85 36.10 45.17
N ASN A 214 21.63 37.41 45.29
CA ASN A 214 20.54 38.13 44.62
C ASN A 214 20.70 38.16 43.08
N LEU A 215 21.92 38.05 42.56
CA LEU A 215 22.19 37.98 41.11
C LEU A 215 22.06 36.55 40.56
N LEU A 216 22.45 35.53 41.34
CA LEU A 216 22.49 34.13 40.90
C LEU A 216 21.13 33.44 40.96
N ARG A 217 20.29 33.74 41.96
CA ARG A 217 18.93 33.20 42.09
C ARG A 217 18.03 33.42 40.85
N PRO A 218 17.92 34.65 40.29
CA PRO A 218 17.08 34.86 39.11
C PRO A 218 17.63 34.13 37.87
N LYS A 219 18.95 34.02 37.71
CA LYS A 219 19.57 33.26 36.61
C LYS A 219 19.23 31.77 36.69
N LEU A 220 19.29 31.19 37.89
CA LEU A 220 18.91 29.79 38.12
C LEU A 220 17.45 29.53 37.73
N LEU A 221 16.53 30.42 38.12
CA LEU A 221 15.11 30.33 37.77
C LEU A 221 14.87 30.38 36.25
N THR A 222 15.61 31.22 35.52
CA THR A 222 15.53 31.27 34.06
C THR A 222 15.98 29.95 33.43
N ILE A 223 17.12 29.40 33.89
CA ILE A 223 17.65 28.12 33.38
C ILE A 223 16.69 26.96 33.69
N GLU A 224 16.14 26.88 34.90
CA GLU A 224 15.17 25.85 35.25
C GLU A 224 13.89 25.95 34.41
N SER A 225 13.46 27.17 34.07
CA SER A 225 12.30 27.37 33.20
C SER A 225 12.56 26.91 31.76
N GLU A 226 13.78 27.09 31.24
CA GLU A 226 14.17 26.62 29.91
C GLU A 226 14.34 25.10 29.86
N LEU A 227 14.95 24.50 30.89
CA LEU A 227 15.06 23.03 31.02
C LEU A 227 13.68 22.35 31.15
N LYS A 228 12.72 23.00 31.82
CA LYS A 228 11.35 22.49 31.92
C LYS A 228 10.62 22.52 30.57
N LYS A 229 10.91 23.50 29.71
CA LYS A 229 10.35 23.57 28.35
C LYS A 229 10.97 22.53 27.41
N ARG A 230 12.25 22.20 27.61
CA ARG A 230 13.02 21.29 26.75
C ARG A 230 13.57 20.09 27.55
N PRO A 231 12.72 19.09 27.85
CA PRO A 231 13.15 17.93 28.62
C PRO A 231 14.15 17.08 27.82
N LEU A 232 15.34 16.87 28.40
CA LEU A 232 16.43 16.08 27.82
C LEU A 232 15.98 14.68 27.41
N ASP A 233 15.16 14.02 28.24
CA ASP A 233 14.68 12.65 28.00
C ASP A 233 13.91 12.53 26.68
N LYS A 234 13.05 13.52 26.37
CA LYS A 234 12.28 13.52 25.12
C LYS A 234 13.17 13.78 23.91
N ALA A 235 14.15 14.66 24.04
CA ALA A 235 15.10 14.94 22.97
C ALA A 235 15.95 13.70 22.66
N GLN A 236 16.40 12.97 23.69
CA GLN A 236 17.12 11.70 23.56
C GLN A 236 16.26 10.58 22.96
N GLU A 237 14.99 10.50 23.34
CA GLU A 237 14.04 9.54 22.75
C GLU A 237 13.80 9.82 21.26
N ASN A 238 13.58 11.09 20.90
CA ASN A 238 13.44 11.51 19.52
C ASN A 238 14.71 11.18 18.70
N LEU A 239 15.90 11.40 19.26
CA LEU A 239 17.16 11.05 18.62
C LEU A 239 17.26 9.54 18.34
N LYS A 240 16.91 8.70 19.32
CA LYS A 240 16.90 7.24 19.15
C LYS A 240 15.93 6.82 18.04
N GLN A 241 14.72 7.38 18.02
CA GLN A 241 13.75 7.09 16.96
C GLN A 241 14.28 7.48 15.58
N LEU A 242 14.85 8.69 15.45
CA LEU A 242 15.43 9.16 14.19
C LEU A 242 16.60 8.28 13.73
N GLN A 243 17.46 7.83 14.65
CA GLN A 243 18.56 6.90 14.36
C GLN A 243 18.04 5.53 13.90
N THR A 244 17.00 4.97 14.53
CA THR A 244 16.40 3.70 14.08
C THR A 244 15.80 3.82 12.67
N LEU A 245 15.15 4.94 12.35
CA LEU A 245 14.64 5.21 11.01
C LEU A 245 15.78 5.40 10.00
N GLN A 246 16.90 5.97 10.43
CA GLN A 246 18.10 6.13 9.61
C GLN A 246 18.74 4.77 9.32
N ASP A 247 18.81 3.89 10.31
CA ASP A 247 19.32 2.53 10.14
C ASP A 247 18.39 1.67 9.29
N GLU A 248 17.05 1.78 9.44
CA GLU A 248 16.07 1.07 8.58
C GLU A 248 16.13 1.58 7.13
N SER A 249 16.38 2.88 6.91
CA SER A 249 16.52 3.46 5.57
C SER A 249 17.90 3.24 4.93
N ARG A 250 18.95 3.07 5.75
CA ARG A 250 20.31 2.70 5.31
C ARG A 250 20.52 1.19 5.25
N ALA A 251 19.61 0.39 5.79
CA ALA A 251 19.63 -1.05 5.67
C ALA A 251 19.49 -1.42 4.20
N ASP A 252 20.62 -1.80 3.61
CA ASP A 252 20.79 -2.00 2.19
C ASP A 252 19.78 -3.07 1.71
N ILE A 253 18.85 -2.66 0.85
CA ILE A 253 17.82 -3.54 0.30
C ILE A 253 18.51 -4.40 -0.74
N ARG A 254 18.48 -5.72 -0.57
CA ARG A 254 19.10 -6.60 -1.56
C ARG A 254 18.32 -6.49 -2.87
N VAL A 255 19.01 -6.13 -3.95
CA VAL A 255 18.48 -6.11 -5.32
C VAL A 255 19.13 -7.24 -6.11
N ASN A 256 18.36 -8.02 -6.87
CA ASN A 256 18.94 -9.02 -7.76
C ASN A 256 19.56 -8.33 -8.98
N LYS A 257 20.71 -8.84 -9.47
CA LYS A 257 21.43 -8.19 -10.57
C LYS A 257 20.67 -8.29 -11.89
N ASN A 258 19.91 -9.37 -12.06
CA ASN A 258 19.13 -9.64 -13.26
C ASN A 258 17.72 -10.11 -12.92
N ILE A 259 16.76 -9.80 -13.79
CA ILE A 259 15.36 -10.25 -13.70
C ILE A 259 15.26 -11.80 -13.69
N SER A 260 16.21 -12.48 -14.31
CA SER A 260 16.30 -13.95 -14.35
C SER A 260 16.56 -14.57 -12.98
N GLU A 261 17.13 -13.83 -12.03
CA GLU A 261 17.47 -14.31 -10.70
C GLU A 261 16.29 -14.26 -9.71
N ALA A 262 15.16 -13.66 -10.08
CA ALA A 262 13.99 -13.57 -9.21
C ALA A 262 13.42 -14.96 -8.89
N LYS A 263 13.37 -15.34 -7.62
CA LYS A 263 12.86 -16.65 -7.17
C LYS A 263 11.52 -16.52 -6.48
N TRP A 264 10.72 -17.59 -6.52
CA TRP A 264 9.47 -17.67 -5.75
C TRP A 264 9.71 -17.59 -4.24
N SER A 265 10.89 -18.01 -3.75
CA SER A 265 11.28 -17.82 -2.35
C SER A 265 11.41 -16.34 -1.97
N ASP A 266 11.66 -15.44 -2.92
CA ASP A 266 11.82 -14.00 -2.64
C ASP A 266 10.50 -13.37 -2.17
N LEU A 267 9.34 -13.98 -2.47
CA LEU A 267 8.03 -13.57 -1.95
C LEU A 267 7.93 -13.68 -0.44
N PHE A 268 8.65 -14.64 0.14
CA PHE A 268 8.55 -15.00 1.56
C PHE A 268 9.81 -14.64 2.34
N ASN A 269 10.88 -14.22 1.69
CA ASN A 269 12.12 -13.88 2.36
C ASN A 269 12.17 -12.40 2.76
N GLY A 270 12.99 -12.09 3.76
CA GLY A 270 13.27 -10.71 4.16
C GLY A 270 13.92 -9.88 3.04
N ASP A 271 13.59 -8.58 3.01
CA ASP A 271 14.06 -7.65 1.96
C ASP A 271 15.46 -7.06 2.23
N LEU A 272 15.86 -7.06 3.50
CA LEU A 272 17.12 -6.52 3.99
C LEU A 272 18.26 -7.53 3.84
N ILE A 273 19.49 -7.03 3.64
CA ILE A 273 20.70 -7.88 3.64
C ILE A 273 20.86 -8.64 4.97
N SER A 274 20.49 -8.03 6.10
CA SER A 274 20.55 -8.65 7.43
C SER A 274 19.58 -9.81 7.62
N ASN A 275 18.43 -9.77 6.94
CA ASN A 275 17.41 -10.82 6.95
C ASN A 275 17.50 -11.76 5.73
N PHE A 276 18.70 -11.75 5.13
CA PHE A 276 19.22 -12.56 4.03
C PHE A 276 18.76 -14.02 4.00
N GLY A 277 17.63 -14.39 3.38
CA GLY A 277 17.26 -15.80 3.21
C GLY A 277 16.59 -16.46 4.41
N LYS A 278 16.15 -15.66 5.40
CA LYS A 278 15.17 -16.11 6.39
C LYS A 278 13.77 -15.84 5.87
N VAL A 279 12.87 -16.76 6.21
CA VAL A 279 11.44 -16.62 5.91
C VAL A 279 10.85 -15.57 6.84
N ASP A 280 10.23 -14.56 6.24
CA ASP A 280 9.43 -13.54 6.88
C ASP A 280 8.05 -14.10 7.19
N VAL A 281 7.80 -14.39 8.46
CA VAL A 281 6.54 -14.94 8.96
C VAL A 281 5.37 -14.01 8.67
N ALA A 282 5.58 -12.69 8.70
CA ALA A 282 4.53 -11.72 8.40
C ALA A 282 4.11 -11.78 6.93
N LYS A 283 5.07 -11.91 6.01
CA LYS A 283 4.74 -12.09 4.57
C LYS A 283 4.00 -13.41 4.32
N VAL A 284 4.41 -14.49 4.97
CA VAL A 284 3.72 -15.79 4.89
C VAL A 284 2.29 -15.69 5.42
N GLN A 285 2.10 -15.02 6.56
CA GLN A 285 0.79 -14.77 7.13
C GLN A 285 -0.09 -13.94 6.18
N MET A 286 0.43 -12.85 5.63
CA MET A 286 -0.28 -12.01 4.66
C MET A 286 -0.67 -12.78 3.39
N PHE A 287 0.23 -13.63 2.90
CA PHE A 287 -0.04 -14.49 1.75
C PHE A 287 -1.17 -15.48 2.06
N TYR A 288 -1.11 -16.16 3.21
CA TYR A 288 -2.14 -17.11 3.64
C TYR A 288 -3.53 -16.46 3.69
N PHE A 289 -3.63 -15.29 4.34
CA PHE A 289 -4.90 -14.54 4.38
C PHE A 289 -5.36 -14.11 2.99
N THR A 290 -4.45 -13.67 2.12
CA THR A 290 -4.81 -13.30 0.74
C THR A 290 -5.41 -14.48 0.00
N VAL A 291 -4.77 -15.65 0.04
CA VAL A 291 -5.25 -16.85 -0.66
C VAL A 291 -6.61 -17.28 -0.10
N LEU A 292 -6.76 -17.28 1.22
CA LEU A 292 -8.03 -17.60 1.88
C LEU A 292 -9.13 -16.63 1.44
N LEU A 293 -8.87 -15.32 1.41
CA LEU A 293 -9.83 -14.31 0.98
C LEU A 293 -10.23 -14.45 -0.48
N ILE A 294 -9.26 -14.62 -1.39
CA ILE A 294 -9.53 -14.82 -2.82
C ILE A 294 -10.39 -16.07 -3.03
N PHE A 295 -10.09 -17.15 -2.31
CA PHE A 295 -10.87 -18.39 -2.40
C PHE A 295 -12.28 -18.21 -1.85
N THR A 296 -12.43 -17.73 -0.61
CA THR A 296 -13.73 -17.51 0.01
C THR A 296 -14.58 -16.55 -0.82
N TYR A 297 -14.01 -15.42 -1.25
CA TYR A 297 -14.73 -14.47 -2.10
C TYR A 297 -15.08 -15.08 -3.46
N GLY A 298 -14.18 -15.85 -4.06
CA GLY A 298 -14.44 -16.60 -5.28
C GLY A 298 -15.62 -17.58 -5.13
N THR A 299 -15.75 -18.27 -3.99
CA THR A 299 -16.91 -19.14 -3.73
C THR A 299 -18.22 -18.36 -3.57
N LEU A 300 -18.18 -17.16 -2.98
CA LEU A 300 -19.36 -16.29 -2.88
C LEU A 300 -19.79 -15.79 -4.27
N LEU A 301 -18.83 -15.36 -5.11
CA LEU A 301 -19.10 -14.96 -6.48
C LEU A 301 -19.64 -16.13 -7.32
N TRP A 302 -19.07 -17.33 -7.15
CA TRP A 302 -19.59 -18.54 -7.79
C TRP A 302 -21.05 -18.81 -7.40
N GLY A 303 -21.38 -18.67 -6.11
CA GLY A 303 -22.74 -18.82 -5.61
C GLY A 303 -23.69 -17.78 -6.18
N LEU A 304 -23.27 -16.52 -6.29
CA LEU A 304 -24.05 -15.44 -6.91
C LEU A 304 -24.32 -15.75 -8.39
N LEU A 305 -23.27 -16.10 -9.15
CA LEU A 305 -23.37 -16.41 -10.57
C LEU A 305 -24.15 -17.69 -10.85
N SER A 306 -24.26 -18.61 -9.89
CA SER A 306 -25.03 -19.85 -10.07
C SER A 306 -26.55 -19.65 -9.93
N GLN A 307 -27.02 -18.50 -9.43
CA GLN A 307 -28.43 -18.22 -9.12
C GLN A 307 -29.17 -17.43 -10.22
N GLU A 308 -29.10 -17.90 -11.47
CA GLU A 308 -29.94 -17.40 -12.58
C GLU A 308 -31.44 -17.67 -12.29
N PRO A 309 -32.38 -16.71 -12.48
CA PRO A 309 -32.26 -15.35 -13.04
C PRO A 309 -32.42 -14.21 -12.00
N ALA A 310 -32.22 -14.48 -10.71
CA ALA A 310 -32.65 -13.57 -9.63
C ALA A 310 -32.01 -12.17 -9.69
N TRP A 311 -30.79 -12.06 -10.22
CA TRP A 311 -30.02 -10.80 -10.30
C TRP A 311 -30.12 -10.10 -11.67
N GLN A 312 -30.66 -10.75 -12.71
CA GLN A 312 -30.86 -10.14 -14.03
C GLN A 312 -32.01 -9.12 -14.04
N LEU A 313 -32.98 -9.27 -13.12
CA LEU A 313 -34.17 -8.43 -12.99
C LEU A 313 -33.96 -7.25 -12.03
N SER A 314 -32.87 -7.22 -11.27
CA SER A 314 -32.58 -6.18 -10.29
C SER A 314 -32.02 -4.91 -10.96
N ALA A 315 -32.42 -3.74 -10.45
CA ALA A 315 -31.92 -2.45 -10.92
C ALA A 315 -30.39 -2.30 -10.70
N ALA A 316 -29.86 -2.89 -9.63
CA ALA A 316 -28.43 -2.96 -9.32
C ALA A 316 -28.02 -4.41 -8.99
N VAL A 317 -26.78 -4.79 -9.36
CA VAL A 317 -26.16 -6.03 -8.88
C VAL A 317 -25.25 -5.68 -7.71
N GLU A 318 -25.63 -6.10 -6.52
CA GLU A 318 -24.80 -5.97 -5.32
C GLU A 318 -23.86 -7.17 -5.23
N LEU A 319 -22.55 -6.91 -5.17
CA LEU A 319 -21.60 -7.99 -4.92
C LEU A 319 -21.71 -8.45 -3.45
N PRO A 320 -21.40 -9.73 -3.15
CA PRO A 320 -21.56 -10.27 -1.80
C PRO A 320 -20.72 -9.45 -0.79
N PRO A 321 -21.33 -8.94 0.30
CA PRO A 321 -20.57 -8.28 1.36
C PRO A 321 -19.70 -9.29 2.10
N PHE A 322 -18.63 -8.80 2.73
CA PHE A 322 -17.86 -9.64 3.65
C PHE A 322 -18.62 -9.84 4.96
N SER A 323 -18.60 -11.04 5.52
CA SER A 323 -19.14 -11.29 6.86
C SER A 323 -18.33 -10.54 7.92
N ASP A 324 -18.99 -10.01 8.96
CA ASP A 324 -18.36 -9.30 10.08
C ASP A 324 -17.18 -10.06 10.71
N SER A 325 -17.27 -11.40 10.78
CA SER A 325 -16.19 -12.25 11.28
C SER A 325 -14.93 -12.23 10.41
N LEU A 326 -15.09 -12.10 9.10
CA LEU A 326 -13.99 -12.04 8.13
C LEU A 326 -13.37 -10.64 8.11
N VAL A 327 -14.18 -9.59 8.26
CA VAL A 327 -13.71 -8.21 8.50
C VAL A 327 -12.91 -8.14 9.82
N GLY A 328 -13.38 -8.80 10.87
CA GLY A 328 -12.68 -8.93 12.14
C GLY A 328 -11.33 -9.65 12.02
N LEU A 329 -11.27 -10.76 11.28
CA LEU A 329 -10.03 -11.49 10.99
C LEU A 329 -9.04 -10.65 10.17
N LEU A 330 -9.53 -9.89 9.19
CA LEU A 330 -8.71 -8.97 8.42
C LEU A 330 -8.09 -7.89 9.32
N GLY A 331 -8.91 -7.27 10.19
CA GLY A 331 -8.47 -6.29 11.17
C GLY A 331 -7.41 -6.82 12.13
N ILE A 332 -7.61 -8.03 12.67
CA ILE A 332 -6.64 -8.70 13.55
C ILE A 332 -5.34 -9.03 12.79
N SER A 333 -5.43 -9.46 11.53
CA SER A 333 -4.25 -9.79 10.72
C SER A 333 -3.37 -8.56 10.41
N HIS A 334 -3.97 -7.39 10.19
CA HIS A 334 -3.25 -6.13 9.98
C HIS A 334 -2.73 -5.52 11.29
N ALA A 335 -3.50 -5.62 12.38
CA ALA A 335 -3.09 -5.16 13.71
C ALA A 335 -1.94 -6.02 14.27
N GLY A 336 -1.95 -7.33 14.03
CA GLY A 336 -0.84 -8.23 14.40
C GLY A 336 0.47 -7.86 13.69
N TYR A 337 0.41 -7.41 12.43
CA TYR A 337 1.58 -6.92 11.70
C TYR A 337 2.19 -5.67 12.34
N LEU A 338 1.36 -4.71 12.76
CA LEU A 338 1.83 -3.51 13.44
C LEU A 338 2.37 -3.79 14.85
N ALA A 339 1.75 -4.74 15.58
CA ALA A 339 2.21 -5.15 16.91
C ALA A 339 3.58 -5.87 16.86
N VAL A 340 3.81 -6.71 15.83
CA VAL A 340 5.12 -7.35 15.60
C VAL A 340 6.17 -6.32 15.16
N LYS A 341 5.79 -5.33 14.33
CA LYS A 341 6.71 -4.26 13.92
C LYS A 341 7.09 -3.32 15.07
N GLN A 342 6.21 -3.12 16.06
CA GLN A 342 6.50 -2.31 17.26
C GLN A 342 7.33 -3.05 18.32
N THR A 343 7.43 -4.38 18.26
CA THR A 343 8.13 -5.18 19.27
C THR A 343 9.53 -5.63 18.87
N GLY A 344 10.02 -5.26 17.68
CA GLY A 344 11.42 -5.40 17.29
C GLY A 344 11.87 -6.85 17.11
N GLY A 345 11.87 -7.32 15.87
CA GLY A 345 12.57 -8.53 15.43
C GLY A 345 13.84 -8.21 14.68
#